data_AF-A0A520I6U2-F1
#
_entry.id   AF-A0A520I6U2-F1
#
_cell.length_a   1.000
_cell.length_b   1.000
_cell.length_c   1.000
_cell.angle_alpha   90.00
_cell.angle_beta   90.00
_cell.angle_gamma   90.00
#
_symmetry.space_group_name_H-M   'P 1'
#
loop_
_entity.id
_entity.type
_entity.pdbx_description
1 polymer ?
#
loop_
_entity_poly.entity_id
_entity_poly.type
_entity_poly.pdbx_seq_one_letter_code
_entity_poly.pdbx_strand_id
1 'polypeptide(L)' 'MNPEHIVYRTAVWIIPLVIAIVFHEVAHGWMAKWLGDPTAQEQRRLSFNPIRHVDPVGTVILPLGLAIAGAPVFGWAKP' A
#
# COMPACT_ATOMS: atom_id res chain seq x y z
N MET A 1 -3.14 20.88 19.39
CA MET A 1 -1.93 20.09 19.06
C MET A 1 -1.09 20.92 18.10
N ASN A 2 0.22 21.06 18.35
CA ASN A 2 1.07 21.82 17.43
C ASN A 2 1.14 21.10 16.06
N PRO A 3 0.91 21.81 14.94
CA PRO A 3 0.91 21.21 13.60
C PRO A 3 2.20 20.46 13.28
N GLU A 4 3.36 20.99 13.69
CA GLU A 4 4.66 20.34 13.55
C GLU A 4 4.73 18.94 14.19
N HIS A 5 4.08 18.73 15.34
CA HIS A 5 4.03 17.40 15.95
C HIS A 5 3.16 16.42 15.17
N ILE A 6 2.11 16.88 14.49
CA ILE A 6 1.25 16.03 13.66
C ILE A 6 2.03 15.59 12.42
N VAL A 7 2.66 16.54 11.71
CA VAL A 7 3.43 16.25 10.50
C VAL A 7 4.58 15.29 10.81
N TYR A 8 5.34 15.56 11.88
CA TYR A 8 6.45 14.70 12.29
C TYR A 8 5.98 13.28 12.62
N ARG A 9 4.94 13.14 13.46
CA ARG A 9 4.41 11.81 13.82
C ARG A 9 3.91 11.05 12.61
N THR A 10 3.16 11.71 11.72
CA THR A 10 2.66 11.08 10.50
C THR A 10 3.80 10.62 9.60
N ALA A 11 4.83 11.44 9.40
CA ALA A 11 5.97 11.08 8.56
C ALA A 11 6.74 9.85 9.11
N VAL A 12 6.99 9.81 10.42
CA VAL A 12 7.72 8.71 11.07
C VAL A 12 6.98 7.37 10.94
N TRP A 13 5.65 7.37 10.88
CA TRP A 13 4.87 6.14 10.69
C TRP A 13 4.64 5.79 9.21
N ILE A 14 4.22 6.76 8.40
CA ILE A 14 3.75 6.49 7.03
C ILE A 14 4.91 6.19 6.08
N ILE A 15 6.05 6.88 6.20
CA ILE A 15 7.16 6.69 5.27
C ILE A 15 7.72 5.25 5.37
N PRO A 16 8.08 4.72 6.56
CA PRO A 16 8.55 3.34 6.67
C PRO A 16 7.48 2.33 6.28
N LEU A 17 6.20 2.59 6.60
CA LEU A 17 5.10 1.70 6.27
C LEU A 17 4.92 1.56 4.75
N VAL A 18 4.95 2.66 4.00
CA VAL A 18 4.85 2.63 2.54
C VAL A 18 6.02 1.86 1.94
N ILE A 19 7.24 2.08 2.43
CA ILE A 19 8.42 1.33 2.00
C ILE A 19 8.22 -0.17 2.28
N ALA A 20 7.82 -0.53 3.50
CA ALA A 20 7.63 -1.92 3.88
C ALA A 20 6.59 -2.64 3.00
N ILE A 21 5.45 -2.00 2.73
CA ILE A 21 4.39 -2.55 1.87
C ILE A 21 4.90 -2.74 0.44
N VAL A 22 5.55 -1.73 -0.15
CA VAL A 22 6.06 -1.84 -1.53
C VAL A 22 7.06 -2.99 -1.65
N PHE A 23 7.98 -3.14 -0.69
CA PHE A 23 8.93 -4.24 -0.71
C PHE A 23 8.23 -5.60 -0.51
N HIS A 24 7.21 -5.67 0.35
CA HIS A 24 6.41 -6.87 0.57
C HIS A 24 5.72 -7.35 -0.72
N GLU A 25 5.00 -6.45 -1.41
CA GLU A 25 4.29 -6.79 -2.65
C GLU A 25 5.26 -7.15 -3.79
N VAL A 26 6.35 -6.39 -3.94
CA VAL A 26 7.38 -6.70 -4.95
C VAL A 26 8.04 -8.05 -4.66
N ALA A 27 8.27 -8.41 -3.39
CA ALA A 27 8.81 -9.72 -3.03
C ALA A 27 7.84 -10.86 -3.37
N HIS A 28 6.54 -10.68 -3.11
CA HIS A 28 5.51 -11.63 -3.54
C HIS A 28 5.49 -11.81 -5.06
N GLY A 29 5.43 -10.71 -5.81
CA GLY A 29 5.45 -10.76 -7.27
C GLY A 29 6.74 -11.37 -7.82
N TRP A 30 7.89 -11.14 -7.19
CA TRP A 30 9.16 -11.71 -7.62
C TRP A 30 9.23 -13.21 -7.38
N MET A 31 8.72 -13.67 -6.22
CA MET A 31 8.61 -15.10 -5.92
C MET A 31 7.63 -15.81 -6.85
N ALA A 32 6.46 -15.20 -7.11
CA ALA A 32 5.48 -15.72 -8.06
C ALA A 32 6.08 -15.88 -9.46
N LYS A 33 6.81 -14.86 -9.94
CA LYS A 33 7.55 -14.93 -11.20
C LYS A 33 8.57 -16.08 -11.21
N TRP A 34 9.32 -16.25 -10.12
CA TRP A 34 10.33 -17.30 -10.03
C TRP A 34 9.70 -18.70 -10.05
N LEU A 35 8.50 -18.84 -9.49
CA LEU A 35 7.70 -20.07 -9.52
C LEU A 35 6.87 -20.25 -10.81
N GLY A 36 7.01 -19.33 -11.78
CA GLY A 36 6.41 -19.43 -13.12
C GLY A 36 5.12 -18.65 -13.35
N ASP A 37 4.67 -17.81 -12.42
CA ASP A 37 3.53 -16.90 -12.60
C ASP A 37 4.00 -15.49 -13.02
N PRO A 38 3.87 -15.10 -14.30
CA PRO A 38 4.35 -13.81 -14.79
C PRO A 38 3.38 -12.64 -14.53
N THR A 39 2.21 -12.85 -13.90
CA THR A 39 1.12 -11.87 -13.80
C THR A 39 1.58 -10.50 -13.29
N ALA A 40 2.32 -10.46 -12.17
CA ALA A 40 2.81 -9.20 -11.59
C ALA A 40 3.82 -8.48 -12.49
N GLN A 41 4.62 -9.23 -13.25
CA GLN A 41 5.56 -8.67 -14.22
C GLN A 41 4.83 -8.08 -15.43
N GLU A 42 3.90 -8.82 -16.01
CA GLU A 42 3.14 -8.40 -17.19
C GLU A 42 2.30 -7.15 -16.90
N GLN A 43 1.74 -7.08 -15.69
CA GLN A 43 0.99 -5.92 -15.21
C GLN A 43 1.89 -4.77 -14.73
N ARG A 44 3.22 -4.88 -14.92
CA ARG A 44 4.23 -3.87 -14.56
C ARG A 44 4.22 -3.48 -13.07
N ARG A 45 3.83 -4.42 -12.20
CA ARG A 45 3.73 -4.27 -10.74
C ARG A 45 5.02 -4.60 -10.00
N LEU A 46 5.98 -5.26 -10.64
CA LEU A 46 7.36 -5.40 -10.13
C LEU A 46 8.12 -4.06 -10.20
N SER A 47 7.70 -3.10 -9.38
CA SER A 47 8.21 -1.73 -9.37
C SER A 47 8.22 -1.19 -7.96
N PHE A 48 9.25 -0.45 -7.59
CA PHE A 48 9.30 0.26 -6.32
C PHE A 48 8.50 1.58 -6.31
N ASN A 49 7.73 1.86 -7.37
CA ASN A 49 6.83 3.00 -7.37
C ASN A 49 5.58 2.67 -6.54
N PRO A 50 5.37 3.29 -5.36
CA PRO A 50 4.24 2.99 -4.48
C PRO A 50 2.88 3.20 -5.15
N ILE A 51 2.80 4.12 -6.11
CA ILE A 51 1.55 4.42 -6.83
C ILE A 51 1.04 3.20 -7.62
N ARG A 52 1.93 2.31 -8.09
CA ARG A 52 1.53 1.12 -8.85
C ARG A 52 0.87 0.04 -8.00
N HIS A 53 1.06 0.11 -6.69
CA HIS A 53 0.48 -0.81 -5.70
C HIS A 53 -0.80 -0.27 -5.07
N VAL A 54 -1.25 0.94 -5.47
CA VAL A 54 -2.50 1.50 -4.94
C VAL A 54 -3.70 0.87 -5.65
N ASP A 55 -4.65 0.40 -4.85
CA ASP A 55 -6.00 0.07 -5.31
C ASP A 55 -6.94 1.24 -4.95
N PRO A 56 -7.51 1.97 -5.92
CA PRO A 56 -8.43 3.07 -5.62
C PRO A 56 -9.60 2.67 -4.71
N VAL A 57 -10.08 1.43 -4.82
CA VAL A 57 -11.17 0.93 -3.99
C VAL A 57 -10.63 0.52 -2.62
N GLY A 58 -9.68 -0.42 -2.61
CA GLY A 58 -9.15 -1.01 -1.37
C GLY A 58 -8.32 -0.06 -0.52
N THR A 59 -7.62 0.90 -1.13
CA THR A 59 -6.71 1.84 -0.46
C THR A 59 -7.37 3.18 -0.12
N VAL A 60 -8.41 3.61 -0.85
CA VAL A 60 -9.03 4.94 -0.66
C VAL A 60 -10.52 4.85 -0.32
N ILE A 61 -11.33 4.28 -1.20
CA ILE A 61 -12.80 4.31 -1.05
C ILE A 61 -13.25 3.53 0.18
N LEU A 62 -12.73 2.31 0.37
CA LEU A 62 -13.12 1.45 1.48
C LEU A 62 -12.70 2.03 2.84
N PRO A 63 -11.43 2.42 3.06
CA PRO A 63 -11.02 3.04 4.32
C PRO A 63 -11.82 4.30 4.66
N LEU A 64 -12.10 5.15 3.65
CA LEU A 64 -12.87 6.37 3.84
C LEU A 64 -14.34 6.07 4.18
N GLY A 65 -14.95 5.13 3.47
CA GLY A 65 -16.33 4.70 3.75
C GLY A 65 -16.47 4.10 5.14
N LEU A 66 -15.52 3.25 5.56
CA LEU A 66 -15.48 2.68 6.91
C LEU A 66 -15.31 3.76 7.99
N ALA A 67 -14.42 4.73 7.75
CA ALA A 67 -14.21 5.86 8.67
C ALA A 67 -15.49 6.71 8.85
N ILE A 68 -16.21 7.00 7.75
CA ILE A 68 -17.48 7.73 7.79
C ILE A 68 -18.56 6.91 8.53
N ALA A 69 -18.59 5.60 8.31
CA ALA A 69 -19.54 4.69 8.96
C ALA A 69 -19.22 4.43 10.46
N GLY A 70 -18.09 4.91 10.98
CA GLY A 70 -17.63 4.63 12.34
C GLY A 70 -17.20 3.18 12.56
N ALA A 71 -16.90 2.45 11.50
CA ALA A 71 -16.46 1.05 11.53
C ALA A 71 -14.91 0.96 11.63
N PRO A 72 -14.36 -0.20 12.04
CA PRO A 72 -12.92 -0.42 12.00
C PRO A 72 -12.35 -0.20 10.59
N VAL A 73 -11.35 0.68 10.48
CA VAL A 73 -10.75 1.05 9.20
C VAL A 73 -9.75 -0.03 8.76
N PHE A 74 -9.96 -0.61 7.59
CA PHE A 74 -9.03 -1.52 6.93
C PHE A 74 -9.07 -1.31 5.41
N GLY A 75 -8.10 -1.88 4.71
CA GLY A 75 -7.96 -1.79 3.27
C GLY A 75 -6.90 -2.77 2.75
N TRP A 76 -6.75 -2.83 1.43
CA TRP A 76 -5.73 -3.63 0.77
C TRP A 76 -5.01 -2.82 -0.32
N ALA A 77 -3.78 -3.23 -0.60
CA ALA A 77 -3.01 -2.79 -1.75
C ALA A 77 -3.25 -3.75 -2.93
N LYS A 78 -2.82 -3.34 -4.11
CA LYS A 78 -2.81 -4.17 -5.31
C LYS A 78 -1.47 -4.93 -5.35
N PRO A 79 -1.48 -6.27 -5.15
CA PRO A 79 -0.26 -7.10 -5.20
C PRO A 79 0.31 -7.19 -6.63
#